data_AF-A0A7K1Z3Q1-F1
#
_entry.id   AF-A0A7K1Z3Q1-F1
#
_cell.length_a   1.000
_cell.length_b   1.000
_cell.length_c   1.000
_cell.angle_alpha   90.00
_cell.angle_beta   90.00
_cell.angle_gamma   90.00
#
_symmetry.space_group_name_H-M   'P 1'
#
loop_
_entity.id
_entity.type
_entity.pdbx_description
1 polymer ?
#
loop_
_entity_poly.entity_id
_entity_poly.type
_entity_poly.pdbx_seq_one_letter_code
_entity_poly.pdbx_strand_id
1 'polypeptide(L)'
;MSSLKDIEKRYFEKLFGMSSGYVLDFTNATFGEFFRRYNVNIHGPKYRTFGTSKAKKLRAFWESESDQLVGTVLSEMLGSYQANCELNGQSVNRSNEKRAHILRRFPNL
;
A
#
# COMPACT_ATOMS: atom_id res chain seq x y z
N MET A 1 -0.03 -15.01 5.42
CA MET A 1 0.90 -13.99 5.92
C MET A 1 1.95 -13.76 4.85
N SER A 2 2.19 -12.50 4.47
CA SER A 2 3.25 -12.18 3.53
C SER A 2 4.62 -12.25 4.20
N SER A 3 5.64 -12.63 3.44
CA SER A 3 7.04 -12.61 3.82
C SER A 3 7.68 -11.21 3.80
N LEU A 4 6.88 -10.14 3.78
CA LEU A 4 7.39 -8.76 3.84
C LEU A 4 8.27 -8.56 5.07
N LYS A 5 9.54 -8.22 4.83
CA LYS A 5 10.50 -7.86 5.88
C LYS A 5 10.22 -6.46 6.40
N ASP A 6 10.65 -6.17 7.62
CA ASP A 6 10.40 -4.88 8.26
C ASP A 6 10.95 -3.69 7.48
N ILE A 7 12.08 -3.87 6.78
CA ILE A 7 12.62 -2.83 5.92
C ILE A 7 11.69 -2.49 4.76
N GLU A 8 11.03 -3.49 4.18
CA GLU A 8 10.09 -3.35 3.05
C GLU A 8 8.83 -2.63 3.52
N LYS A 9 8.29 -3.06 4.67
CA LYS A 9 7.17 -2.38 5.34
C LYS A 9 7.48 -0.90 5.59
N ARG A 10 8.68 -0.55 6.08
CA ARG A 10 9.11 0.85 6.29
C ARG A 10 9.12 1.67 5.00
N TYR A 11 9.58 1.10 3.89
CA TYR A 11 9.52 1.78 2.59
C TYR A 11 8.06 2.05 2.17
N PHE A 12 7.18 1.06 2.25
CA PHE A 12 5.77 1.23 1.92
C PHE A 12 5.07 2.23 2.83
N GLU A 13 5.33 2.18 4.14
CA GLU A 13 4.77 3.15 5.08
C GLU A 13 5.18 4.60 4.74
N LYS A 14 6.44 4.80 4.37
CA LYS A 14 6.94 6.12 3.99
C LYS A 14 6.32 6.60 2.67
N LEU A 15 6.26 5.74 1.65
CA LEU A 15 5.71 6.06 0.34
C LEU A 15 4.21 6.36 0.40
N PHE A 16 3.47 5.54 1.15
CA PHE A 16 2.02 5.70 1.28
C PHE A 16 1.62 6.73 2.34
N GLY A 17 2.57 7.46 2.94
CA GLY A 17 2.27 8.52 3.90
C GLY A 17 1.62 8.02 5.19
N MET A 18 1.92 6.78 5.62
CA MET A 18 1.24 6.13 6.74
C MET A 18 1.58 6.73 8.11
N SER A 19 2.69 7.47 8.22
CA SER A 19 3.10 8.12 9.47
C SER A 19 2.18 9.27 9.89
N SER A 20 1.44 9.89 8.96
CA SER A 20 0.50 10.98 9.26
C SER A 20 -0.93 10.50 9.52
N GLY A 21 -1.15 9.18 9.56
CA GLY A 21 -2.49 8.58 9.73
C GLY A 21 -3.28 8.40 8.41
N TYR A 22 -2.71 8.82 7.28
CA TYR A 22 -3.27 8.63 5.94
C TYR A 22 -2.75 7.35 5.28
N VAL A 23 -3.31 7.01 4.11
CA VAL A 23 -2.78 6.01 3.19
C VAL A 23 -3.03 6.58 1.81
N LEU A 24 -1.98 7.13 1.18
CA LEU A 24 -2.11 7.97 0.00
C LEU A 24 -3.22 9.01 0.18
N ASP A 25 -4.01 9.25 -0.85
CA ASP A 25 -5.18 10.14 -0.89
C ASP A 25 -6.50 9.39 -0.62
N PHE A 26 -6.46 8.13 -0.20
CA PHE A 26 -7.68 7.35 0.04
C PHE A 26 -8.52 7.90 1.20
N THR A 27 -9.83 8.04 0.96
CA THR A 27 -10.85 8.13 2.00
C THR A 27 -11.15 6.72 2.53
N ASN A 28 -11.93 6.58 3.61
CA ASN A 28 -12.37 5.23 4.02
C ASN A 28 -13.19 4.55 2.92
N ALA A 29 -14.08 5.29 2.25
CA ALA A 29 -14.92 4.74 1.18
C ALA A 29 -14.08 4.24 0.00
N THR A 30 -13.18 5.08 -0.53
CA THR A 30 -12.35 4.72 -1.68
C THR A 30 -11.31 3.66 -1.35
N PHE A 31 -10.81 3.62 -0.11
CA PHE A 31 -9.96 2.51 0.36
C PHE A 31 -10.72 1.18 0.38
N GLY A 32 -11.96 1.18 0.88
CA GLY A 32 -12.83 0.01 0.85
C GLY A 32 -13.10 -0.47 -0.57
N GLU A 33 -13.43 0.44 -1.48
CA GLU A 33 -13.65 0.16 -2.91
C GLU A 33 -12.42 -0.43 -3.59
N PHE A 34 -11.27 0.18 -3.37
CA PHE A 34 -9.99 -0.30 -3.90
C PHE A 34 -9.76 -1.77 -3.55
N PHE A 35 -9.91 -2.14 -2.27
CA PHE A 35 -9.69 -3.52 -1.81
C PHE A 35 -10.77 -4.50 -2.29
N ARG A 36 -12.01 -4.04 -2.51
CA ARG A 36 -13.09 -4.90 -3.03
C ARG A 36 -12.75 -5.50 -4.41
N ARG A 37 -11.94 -4.82 -5.23
CA ARG A 37 -11.48 -5.33 -6.54
C ARG A 37 -10.68 -6.63 -6.44
N TYR A 38 -10.10 -6.90 -5.28
CA TYR A 38 -9.35 -8.13 -5.00
C TYR A 38 -10.12 -9.10 -4.09
N ASN A 39 -11.44 -8.95 -4.00
CA ASN A 39 -12.30 -9.72 -3.08
C ASN A 39 -11.91 -9.59 -1.60
N VAL A 40 -11.33 -8.45 -1.21
CA VAL A 40 -10.92 -8.17 0.18
C VAL A 40 -11.86 -7.16 0.82
N ASN A 41 -12.55 -7.57 1.89
CA ASN A 41 -13.26 -6.64 2.77
C ASN A 41 -12.30 -6.04 3.80
N ILE A 42 -11.51 -5.03 3.40
CA ILE A 42 -10.49 -4.41 4.25
C ILE A 42 -11.03 -3.73 5.52
N HIS A 43 -12.34 -3.51 5.61
CA HIS A 43 -13.01 -2.99 6.80
C HIS A 43 -13.62 -4.07 7.70
N GLY A 44 -13.58 -5.33 7.24
CA GLY A 44 -14.02 -6.49 7.98
C GLY A 44 -13.18 -6.75 9.24
N PRO A 45 -13.69 -7.60 10.14
CA PRO A 45 -13.04 -7.90 11.42
C PRO A 45 -11.62 -8.47 11.27
N LYS A 46 -11.36 -9.23 10.19
CA LYS A 46 -10.03 -9.81 9.87
C LYS A 46 -8.89 -8.80 9.92
N TYR A 47 -9.14 -7.54 9.55
CA TYR A 47 -8.10 -6.51 9.46
C TYR A 47 -8.14 -5.49 10.59
N ARG A 48 -8.79 -5.82 11.72
CA ARG A 48 -8.90 -4.92 12.88
C ARG A 48 -7.91 -5.23 14.00
N THR A 49 -6.99 -6.18 13.81
CA THR A 49 -5.98 -6.61 14.80
C THR A 49 -5.25 -5.44 15.46
N PHE A 50 -4.90 -4.42 14.69
CA PHE A 50 -4.18 -3.24 15.18
C PHE A 50 -5.07 -2.02 15.46
N GLY A 51 -6.37 -2.12 15.19
CA GLY A 51 -7.37 -1.07 15.27
C GLY A 51 -8.03 -0.75 13.92
N THR A 52 -8.78 0.35 13.86
CA THR A 52 -9.72 0.62 12.75
C THR A 52 -9.24 1.65 11.72
N SER A 53 -8.08 2.28 11.90
CA SER A 53 -7.54 3.21 10.89
C SER A 53 -7.09 2.48 9.62
N LYS A 54 -7.05 3.18 8.48
CA LYS A 54 -6.63 2.60 7.19
C LYS A 54 -5.22 2.01 7.27
N ALA A 55 -4.27 2.75 7.85
CA ALA A 55 -2.90 2.29 7.99
C ALA A 55 -2.80 1.02 8.85
N LYS A 56 -3.57 0.94 9.94
CA LYS A 56 -3.64 -0.25 10.79
C LYS A 56 -4.24 -1.45 10.06
N LYS A 57 -5.29 -1.24 9.27
CA LYS A 57 -5.90 -2.27 8.42
C LYS A 57 -4.93 -2.76 7.34
N LEU A 58 -4.18 -1.87 6.71
CA LEU A 58 -3.17 -2.23 5.71
C LEU A 58 -2.05 -3.09 6.30
N ARG A 59 -1.58 -2.77 7.51
CA ARG A 59 -0.63 -3.63 8.25
C ARG A 59 -1.21 -5.02 8.54
N ALA A 60 -2.46 -5.06 9.02
CA ALA A 60 -3.13 -6.34 9.26
C ALA A 60 -3.31 -7.15 7.97
N PHE A 61 -3.56 -6.50 6.84
CA PHE A 61 -3.60 -7.13 5.52
C PHE A 61 -2.25 -7.77 5.14
N TRP A 62 -1.13 -7.05 5.31
CA TRP A 62 0.20 -7.61 5.07
C TRP A 62 0.47 -8.88 5.89
N GLU A 63 0.03 -8.88 7.16
CA GLU A 63 0.25 -10.01 8.06
C GLU A 63 -0.73 -11.17 7.84
N SER A 64 -1.89 -10.92 7.23
CA SER A 64 -2.94 -11.93 7.11
C SER A 64 -2.95 -12.64 5.76
N GLU A 65 -2.57 -11.96 4.67
CA GLU A 65 -2.74 -12.49 3.31
C GLU A 65 -1.47 -13.15 2.74
N SER A 66 -1.58 -13.80 1.57
CA SER A 66 -0.45 -14.41 0.87
C SER A 66 0.43 -13.37 0.17
N ASP A 67 1.68 -13.73 -0.11
CA ASP A 67 2.60 -12.86 -0.87
C ASP A 67 2.05 -12.46 -2.23
N GLN A 68 1.39 -13.38 -2.93
CA GLN A 68 0.79 -13.11 -4.23
C GLN A 68 -0.27 -11.99 -4.16
N LEU A 69 -1.19 -12.07 -3.18
CA LEU A 69 -2.23 -11.07 -3.02
C LEU A 69 -1.65 -9.74 -2.53
N VAL A 70 -0.71 -9.78 -1.59
CA VAL A 70 -0.05 -8.58 -1.06
C VAL A 70 0.76 -7.87 -2.14
N GLY A 71 1.55 -8.59 -2.93
CA GLY A 71 2.35 -8.04 -4.03
C GLY A 71 1.47 -7.36 -5.08
N THR A 72 0.42 -8.06 -5.53
CA THR A 72 -0.55 -7.52 -6.51
C THR A 72 -1.15 -6.18 -6.03
N VAL A 73 -1.63 -6.14 -4.78
CA VAL A 73 -2.23 -4.94 -4.19
C VAL A 73 -1.20 -3.81 -4.06
N LEU A 74 0.00 -4.12 -3.58
CA LEU A 74 1.05 -3.12 -3.40
C LEU A 74 1.54 -2.55 -4.73
N SER A 75 1.60 -3.36 -5.79
CA SER A 75 1.99 -2.92 -7.13
C SER A 75 1.00 -1.90 -7.72
N GLU A 76 -0.30 -2.10 -7.50
CA GLU A 76 -1.33 -1.15 -7.92
C GLU A 76 -1.36 0.12 -7.04
N MET A 77 -1.14 -0.02 -5.73
CA MET A 77 -0.98 1.13 -4.84
C MET A 77 0.25 1.98 -5.22
N LEU A 78 1.35 1.36 -5.64
CA LEU A 78 2.51 2.08 -6.19
C LEU A 78 2.16 2.83 -7.47
N GLY A 79 1.25 2.30 -8.30
CA GLY A 79 0.72 2.99 -9.47
C GLY A 79 -0.08 4.23 -9.09
N SER A 80 -0.92 4.11 -8.05
CA SER A 80 -1.68 5.23 -7.49
C SER A 80 -0.74 6.31 -6.90
N TYR A 81 0.33 5.90 -6.21
CA TYR A 81 1.36 6.83 -5.73
C TYR A 81 2.02 7.63 -6.87
N GLN A 82 2.38 6.96 -7.98
CA GLN A 82 2.96 7.65 -9.14
C GLN A 82 1.98 8.64 -9.77
N ALA A 83 0.73 8.22 -10.01
CA ALA A 83 -0.30 9.10 -10.54
C ALA A 83 -0.48 10.33 -9.64
N ASN A 84 -0.49 10.16 -8.31
CA ASN A 84 -0.55 11.27 -7.38
C ASN A 84 0.67 12.19 -7.47
N CYS A 85 1.88 11.66 -7.63
CA CYS A 85 3.07 12.49 -7.84
C CYS A 85 2.97 13.31 -9.13
N GLU A 86 2.54 12.70 -10.23
CA GLU A 86 2.37 13.33 -11.55
C GLU A 86 1.35 14.46 -11.49
N LEU A 87 0.17 14.20 -10.89
CA LEU A 87 -0.91 15.18 -10.76
C LEU A 87 -0.55 16.36 -9.84
N ASN A 88 0.31 16.14 -8.84
CA ASN A 88 0.75 17.20 -7.91
C ASN A 88 2.00 17.96 -8.40
N GLY A 89 2.42 17.78 -9.66
CA GLY A 89 3.57 18.48 -10.23
C GLY A 89 4.91 18.12 -9.60
N GLN A 90 4.99 16.99 -8.87
CA GLN A 90 6.27 16.45 -8.43
C GLN A 90 6.99 15.89 -9.67
N SER A 91 8.30 16.12 -9.79
CA SER A 91 9.02 15.70 -10.99
C SER A 91 8.80 14.19 -11.25
N VAL A 92 8.16 13.89 -12.38
CA VAL A 92 7.79 12.54 -12.81
C VAL A 92 8.97 11.58 -12.69
N ASN A 93 10.17 12.06 -13.04
CA ASN A 93 11.44 11.33 -12.89
C ASN A 93 11.68 10.82 -11.46
N ARG A 94 11.49 11.64 -10.42
CA ARG A 94 11.75 11.22 -9.04
C ARG A 94 10.75 10.17 -8.55
N SER A 95 9.51 10.24 -9.03
CA SER A 95 8.49 9.23 -8.70
C SER A 95 8.79 7.88 -9.36
N ASN A 96 9.22 7.92 -10.63
CA ASN A 96 9.62 6.74 -11.40
C ASN A 96 10.89 6.10 -10.85
N GLU A 97 11.89 6.90 -10.46
CA GLU A 97 13.10 6.42 -9.79
C GLU A 97 12.77 5.69 -8.48
N LYS A 98 11.87 6.26 -7.66
CA LYS A 98 11.42 5.62 -6.42
C LYS A 98 10.71 4.30 -6.70
N ARG A 99 9.78 4.25 -7.66
CA ARG A 99 9.13 2.99 -8.03
C ARG A 99 10.14 1.97 -8.56
N ALA A 100 10.99 2.36 -9.50
CA ALA A 100 12.01 1.48 -10.07
C ALA A 100 12.96 0.93 -8.99
N HIS A 101 13.35 1.76 -8.03
CA HIS A 101 14.14 1.33 -6.88
C HIS A 101 13.43 0.27 -6.05
N ILE A 102 12.13 0.45 -5.79
CA ILE A 102 11.29 -0.49 -5.03
C ILE A 102 11.12 -1.81 -5.80
N LEU A 103 10.78 -1.76 -7.09
CA LEU A 103 10.65 -2.97 -7.91
C LEU A 103 11.98 -3.73 -8.03
N ARG A 104 13.11 -3.01 -8.10
CA ARG A 104 14.44 -3.64 -8.06
C ARG A 104 14.75 -4.28 -6.71
N ARG A 105 14.27 -3.67 -5.62
CA ARG A 105 14.49 -4.17 -4.26
C ARG A 105 13.59 -5.37 -3.95
N PHE A 106 12.42 -5.41 -4.56
CA PHE A 106 11.38 -6.41 -4.35
C PHE A 106 10.93 -7.00 -5.70
N PRO A 107 11.74 -7.88 -6.31
CA PRO A 107 11.47 -8.40 -7.66
C PRO A 107 10.27 -9.35 -7.73
N ASN A 108 9.74 -9.78 -6.58
CA ASN A 108 8.58 -10.67 -6.47
C ASN A 108 7.26 -9.91 -6.23
N LEU A 109 7.28 -8.57 -6.38
CA LEU A 109 6.12 -7.70 -6.27
C LEU A 109 5.38 -7.55 -7.60
#